data_AF-A0A6B2XMT4-F1
#
_entry.id   AF-A0A6B2XMT4-F1
#
_cell.length_a   1.000
_cell.length_b   1.000
_cell.length_c   1.000
_cell.angle_alpha   90.00
_cell.angle_beta   90.00
_cell.angle_gamma   90.00
#
_symmetry.space_group_name_H-M   'P 1'
#
loop_
_entity.id
_entity.type
_entity.pdbx_description
1 polymer ?
#
loop_
_entity_poly.entity_id
_entity_poly.type
_entity_poly.pdbx_seq_one_letter_code
_entity_poly.pdbx_strand_id
1 'polypeptide(L)'
;MHGRHGMARHPGHEETMSALEQAVDLAAGKPPTPQKVESLGAGWVAEQALAVGVYSALAAGSVEQALLLSVNHSGDSDSTGSVCGNLLGALHGDVGLPHAWVRQVEGRARIAVLADDLAAEGVRA
;
A
#
# COMPACT_ATOMS: atom_id res chain seq x y z
N MET A 1 -13.42 -12.07 -5.17
CA MET A 1 -13.60 -11.55 -6.55
C MET A 1 -14.60 -10.38 -6.69
N HIS A 2 -15.10 -9.76 -5.60
CA HIS A 2 -16.15 -8.72 -5.68
C HIS A 2 -15.67 -7.28 -5.97
N GLY A 3 -14.36 -6.98 -5.97
CA GLY A 3 -13.85 -5.60 -6.11
C GLY A 3 -13.72 -5.05 -7.55
N ARG A 4 -13.72 -5.90 -8.58
CA ARG A 4 -13.37 -5.51 -9.97
C ARG A 4 -14.42 -4.65 -10.68
N HIS A 5 -15.68 -4.64 -10.24
CA HIS A 5 -16.78 -4.06 -11.01
C HIS A 5 -17.04 -2.56 -10.76
N GLY A 6 -16.44 -1.97 -9.71
CA GLY A 6 -16.68 -0.57 -9.34
C GLY A 6 -15.87 0.42 -10.17
N MET A 7 -14.60 0.11 -10.44
CA MET A 7 -13.70 1.01 -11.18
C MET A 7 -14.05 1.12 -12.66
N ALA A 8 -14.60 0.05 -13.27
CA ALA A 8 -15.06 0.02 -14.65
C ALA A 8 -16.16 1.03 -15.01
N ARG A 9 -16.71 1.73 -14.02
CA ARG A 9 -17.74 2.76 -14.18
C ARG A 9 -17.18 4.18 -14.26
N HIS A 10 -15.87 4.37 -14.06
CA HIS A 10 -15.23 5.68 -14.05
C HIS A 10 -14.40 5.91 -15.32
N PRO A 11 -14.62 7.01 -16.06
CA PRO A 11 -13.77 7.36 -17.20
C PRO A 11 -12.29 7.48 -16.80
N GLY A 12 -11.37 6.90 -17.58
CA GLY A 12 -9.93 6.97 -17.33
C GLY A 12 -9.38 5.95 -16.32
N HIS A 13 -10.20 5.00 -15.87
CA HIS A 13 -9.80 3.94 -14.93
C HIS A 13 -8.81 2.91 -15.49
N GLU A 14 -8.62 2.86 -16.81
CA GLU A 14 -7.99 1.75 -17.52
C GLU A 14 -6.54 1.50 -17.06
N GLU A 15 -5.76 2.58 -16.92
CA GLU A 15 -4.35 2.52 -16.48
C GLU A 15 -4.25 2.02 -15.03
N THR A 16 -5.10 2.56 -14.14
CA THR A 16 -5.16 2.14 -12.74
C THR A 16 -5.61 0.69 -12.61
N MET A 17 -6.60 0.26 -13.38
CA MET A 17 -7.06 -1.13 -13.38
C MET A 17 -5.96 -2.07 -13.84
N SER A 18 -5.32 -1.77 -14.98
CA SER A 18 -4.25 -2.59 -15.54
C SER A 18 -3.08 -2.73 -14.57
N ALA A 19 -2.65 -1.63 -13.93
CA ALA A 19 -1.57 -1.66 -12.96
C ALA A 19 -1.93 -2.50 -11.71
N LEU A 20 -3.16 -2.38 -11.22
CA LEU A 20 -3.65 -3.14 -10.08
C LEU A 20 -3.77 -4.65 -10.39
N GLU A 21 -4.22 -5.01 -11.59
CA GLU A 21 -4.26 -6.41 -12.05
C GLU A 21 -2.87 -7.02 -12.11
N GLN A 22 -1.92 -6.30 -12.71
CA GLN A 22 -0.53 -6.74 -12.77
C GLN A 22 0.05 -6.96 -11.37
N ALA A 23 -0.21 -6.05 -10.42
CA ALA A 23 0.24 -6.19 -9.04
C ALA A 23 -0.33 -7.45 -8.35
N VAL A 24 -1.64 -7.70 -8.50
CA VAL A 24 -2.31 -8.87 -7.91
C VAL A 24 -1.81 -10.18 -8.52
N ASP A 25 -1.70 -10.23 -9.85
CA ASP A 25 -1.23 -11.41 -10.56
C ASP A 25 0.24 -11.72 -10.22
N LEU A 26 1.07 -10.68 -10.10
CA LEU A 26 2.48 -10.82 -9.72
C LEU A 26 2.65 -11.31 -8.28
N ALA A 27 1.77 -10.89 -7.37
CA ALA A 27 1.76 -11.33 -5.97
C ALA A 27 1.35 -12.80 -5.81
N ALA A 28 0.53 -13.34 -6.71
CA ALA A 28 0.13 -14.76 -6.71
C ALA A 28 1.25 -15.72 -7.17
N GLY A 29 2.36 -15.18 -7.68
CA GLY A 29 3.45 -15.96 -8.27
C GLY A 29 4.57 -16.35 -7.28
N LYS A 30 5.80 -16.34 -7.79
CA LYS A 30 7.03 -16.67 -7.04
C LYS A 30 7.27 -15.67 -5.87
N PRO A 31 8.19 -15.94 -4.93
CA PRO A 31 8.55 -14.99 -3.86
C PRO A 31 8.91 -13.58 -4.36
N PRO A 32 8.74 -12.54 -3.54
CA PRO A 32 9.00 -11.16 -3.95
C PRO A 32 10.49 -10.88 -4.17
N THR A 33 10.78 -9.99 -5.11
CA THR A 33 12.14 -9.49 -5.38
C THR A 33 12.08 -8.01 -5.78
N PRO A 34 13.17 -7.23 -5.61
CA PRO A 34 13.22 -5.84 -6.07
C PRO A 34 12.90 -5.69 -7.57
N GLN A 35 13.35 -6.63 -8.41
CA GLN A 35 13.09 -6.60 -9.85
C GLN A 35 11.60 -6.73 -10.18
N LYS A 36 10.84 -7.46 -9.35
CA LYS A 36 9.38 -7.55 -9.50
C LYS A 36 8.69 -6.25 -9.12
N VAL A 37 9.16 -5.58 -8.06
CA VAL A 37 8.68 -4.25 -7.72
C VAL A 37 8.93 -3.29 -8.89
N GLU A 38 10.15 -3.25 -9.43
CA GLU A 38 10.50 -2.39 -10.56
C GLU A 38 9.70 -2.70 -11.84
N SER A 39 9.26 -3.95 -12.02
CA SER A 39 8.41 -4.32 -13.16
C SER A 39 7.00 -3.71 -13.12
N LEU A 40 6.54 -3.24 -11.96
CA LEU A 40 5.28 -2.52 -11.78
C LEU A 40 5.44 -1.01 -12.02
N GLY A 41 6.66 -0.56 -12.33
CA GLY A 41 7.00 0.84 -12.52
C GLY A 41 7.82 1.42 -11.37
N ALA A 42 8.16 2.69 -11.50
CA ALA A 42 9.01 3.41 -10.57
C ALA A 42 8.22 4.36 -9.64
N GLY A 43 6.89 4.30 -9.63
CA GLY A 43 6.05 5.06 -8.71
C GLY A 43 5.82 6.53 -9.09
N TRP A 44 6.33 7.00 -10.23
CA TRP A 44 6.23 8.40 -10.66
C TRP A 44 4.81 8.87 -11.00
N VAL A 45 3.88 7.92 -11.12
CA VAL A 45 2.47 8.14 -11.43
C VAL A 45 1.61 7.32 -10.47
N ALA A 46 0.38 7.77 -10.23
CA ALA A 46 -0.47 7.29 -9.15
C ALA A 46 -0.76 5.78 -9.25
N GLU A 47 -1.02 5.28 -10.45
CA GLU A 47 -1.28 3.87 -10.71
C GLU A 47 -0.07 2.97 -10.43
N GLN A 48 1.15 3.45 -10.65
CA GLN A 48 2.38 2.72 -10.30
C GLN A 48 2.59 2.70 -8.80
N ALA A 49 2.40 3.84 -8.12
CA ALA A 49 2.51 3.91 -6.67
C ALA A 49 1.50 2.97 -5.99
N LEU A 50 0.27 2.95 -6.51
CA LEU A 50 -0.78 2.04 -6.07
C LEU A 50 -0.40 0.57 -6.30
N ALA A 51 0.06 0.23 -7.51
CA ALA A 51 0.44 -1.13 -7.87
C ALA A 51 1.57 -1.67 -6.99
N VAL A 52 2.65 -0.90 -6.78
CA VAL A 52 3.76 -1.30 -5.90
C VAL A 52 3.30 -1.46 -4.46
N GLY A 53 2.48 -0.55 -3.94
CA GLY A 53 1.96 -0.62 -2.58
C GLY A 53 1.10 -1.86 -2.35
N VAL A 54 0.19 -2.15 -3.28
CA VAL A 54 -0.67 -3.36 -3.23
C VAL A 54 0.14 -4.63 -3.38
N TYR A 55 1.03 -4.69 -4.37
CA TYR A 55 1.92 -5.85 -4.56
C TYR A 55 2.71 -6.15 -3.29
N SER A 56 3.31 -5.13 -2.68
CA SER A 56 4.15 -5.31 -1.50
C SER A 56 3.35 -5.82 -0.30
N ALA A 57 2.12 -5.31 -0.11
CA ALA A 57 1.22 -5.76 0.94
C ALA A 57 0.73 -7.21 0.75
N LEU A 58 0.55 -7.66 -0.51
CA LEU A 58 0.07 -9.01 -0.83
C LEU A 58 1.19 -10.06 -0.88
N ALA A 59 2.38 -9.69 -1.35
CA ALA A 59 3.46 -10.64 -1.66
C ALA A 59 4.38 -10.94 -0.46
N ALA A 60 4.39 -10.09 0.56
CA ALA A 60 5.26 -10.23 1.72
C ALA A 60 4.64 -11.09 2.83
N GLY A 61 5.48 -11.77 3.61
CA GLY A 61 5.05 -12.64 4.71
C GLY A 61 4.87 -11.94 6.06
N SER A 62 5.30 -10.68 6.18
CA SER A 62 5.13 -9.85 7.39
C SER A 62 4.98 -8.38 7.03
N VAL A 63 4.50 -7.57 7.98
CA VAL A 63 4.36 -6.12 7.84
C VAL A 63 5.72 -5.46 7.57
N GLU A 64 6.78 -5.87 8.27
CA GLU A 64 8.13 -5.36 8.07
C GLU A 64 8.66 -5.70 6.67
N GLN A 65 8.43 -6.92 6.21
CA GLN A 65 8.84 -7.33 4.86
C GLN A 65 8.09 -6.54 3.79
N ALA A 66 6.79 -6.31 3.98
CA ALA A 66 5.96 -5.54 3.05
C ALA A 66 6.45 -4.08 2.95
N LEU A 67 6.67 -3.43 4.09
CA LEU A 67 7.18 -2.06 4.16
C LEU A 67 8.59 -1.94 3.58
N LEU A 68 9.48 -2.91 3.84
CA LEU A 68 10.81 -2.90 3.24
C LEU A 68 10.76 -3.12 1.73
N LEU A 69 9.88 -4.00 1.25
CA LEU A 69 9.73 -4.27 -0.17
C LEU A 69 9.20 -3.06 -0.93
N SER A 70 8.26 -2.32 -0.32
CA SER A 70 7.66 -1.14 -0.95
C SER A 70 8.61 0.06 -1.05
N VAL A 71 9.68 0.13 -0.25
CA VAL A 71 10.61 1.28 -0.25
C VAL A 71 12.01 0.96 -0.78
N ASN A 72 12.44 -0.32 -0.82
CA ASN A 72 13.76 -0.72 -1.32
C ASN A 72 13.75 -0.93 -2.84
N HIS A 73 13.40 0.12 -3.59
CA HIS A 73 13.52 0.19 -5.04
C HIS A 73 14.02 1.59 -5.46
N SER A 74 14.43 1.74 -6.71
CA SER A 74 15.07 2.96 -7.24
C SER A 74 14.11 4.11 -7.61
N GLY A 75 12.83 3.98 -7.25
CA GLY A 75 11.76 4.88 -7.66
C GLY A 75 11.25 5.78 -6.53
N ASP A 76 9.99 6.22 -6.66
CA ASP A 76 9.26 7.08 -5.71
C ASP A 76 8.85 6.32 -4.44
N SER A 77 9.85 5.96 -3.64
CA SER A 77 9.73 5.05 -2.50
C SER A 77 8.84 5.57 -1.36
N ASP A 78 8.70 6.89 -1.21
CA ASP A 78 7.87 7.49 -0.18
C ASP A 78 6.37 7.32 -0.47
N SER A 79 5.95 7.53 -1.73
CA SER A 79 4.56 7.31 -2.15
C SER A 79 4.17 5.83 -2.08
N THR A 80 5.03 4.94 -2.59
CA THR A 80 4.79 3.48 -2.56
C THR A 80 4.77 2.94 -1.13
N GLY A 81 5.69 3.42 -0.28
CA GLY A 81 5.74 3.12 1.15
C GLY A 81 4.50 3.61 1.89
N SER A 82 4.03 4.83 1.60
CA SER A 82 2.82 5.42 2.19
C SER A 82 1.56 4.62 1.83
N VAL A 83 1.38 4.27 0.55
CA VAL A 83 0.26 3.42 0.11
C VAL A 83 0.31 2.05 0.79
N CYS A 84 1.48 1.40 0.78
CA CYS A 84 1.66 0.09 1.43
C CYS A 84 1.33 0.17 2.94
N GLY A 85 1.85 1.18 3.63
CA GLY A 85 1.62 1.42 5.05
C GLY A 85 0.14 1.66 5.39
N ASN A 86 -0.58 2.43 4.57
CA ASN A 86 -2.02 2.64 4.73
C ASN A 86 -2.81 1.33 4.62
N LEU A 87 -2.47 0.47 3.65
CA LEU A 87 -3.12 -0.83 3.47
C LEU A 87 -2.86 -1.76 4.66
N LEU A 88 -1.61 -1.83 5.12
CA LEU A 88 -1.23 -2.66 6.26
C LEU A 88 -1.84 -2.15 7.56
N GLY A 89 -1.88 -0.83 7.77
CA GLY A 89 -2.51 -0.22 8.94
C GLY A 89 -4.02 -0.45 8.98
N ALA A 90 -4.71 -0.36 7.82
CA ALA A 90 -6.13 -0.68 7.73
C ALA A 90 -6.41 -2.16 8.01
N LEU A 91 -5.53 -3.06 7.59
CA LEU A 91 -5.69 -4.51 7.76
C LEU A 91 -5.34 -5.00 9.18
N HIS A 92 -4.28 -4.46 9.78
CA HIS A 92 -3.70 -4.97 11.03
C HIS A 92 -3.94 -4.06 12.23
N GLY A 93 -4.47 -2.86 12.04
CA GLY A 93 -4.50 -1.81 13.05
C GLY A 93 -3.11 -1.28 13.38
N ASP A 94 -3.06 -0.24 14.21
CA ASP A 94 -1.82 0.39 14.66
C ASP A 94 -0.96 -0.52 15.55
N VAL A 95 -1.59 -1.43 16.30
CA VAL A 95 -0.94 -2.46 17.13
C VAL A 95 -0.23 -3.54 16.32
N GLY A 96 -0.65 -3.76 15.07
CA GLY A 96 -0.02 -4.72 14.17
C GLY A 96 1.20 -4.18 13.43
N LEU A 97 1.50 -2.88 13.56
CA LEU A 97 2.63 -2.24 12.91
C LEU A 97 3.92 -2.37 13.75
N PRO A 98 5.11 -2.34 13.11
CA PRO A 98 6.39 -2.40 13.82
C PRO A 98 6.60 -1.15 14.69
N HIS A 99 6.26 -1.26 15.97
CA HIS A 99 6.29 -0.12 16.91
C HIS A 99 7.66 0.58 17.01
N ALA A 100 8.76 -0.15 16.77
CA ALA A 100 10.09 0.46 16.74
C ALA A 100 10.23 1.52 15.64
N TRP A 101 9.60 1.29 14.47
CA TRP A 101 9.60 2.22 13.35
C TRP A 101 8.54 3.31 13.52
N VAL A 102 7.32 2.94 13.94
CA VAL A 102 6.23 3.91 14.19
C VAL A 102 6.65 4.98 15.21
N ARG A 103 7.41 4.62 16.25
CA ARG A 103 7.91 5.58 17.24
C ARG A 103 8.85 6.65 16.67
N GLN A 104 9.49 6.38 15.54
CA GLN A 104 10.42 7.31 14.88
C GLN A 104 9.72 8.28 13.91
N VAL A 105 8.45 8.04 13.58
CA VAL A 105 7.69 8.88 12.66
C VAL A 105 7.51 10.28 13.25
N GLU A 106 7.95 11.29 12.50
CA GLU A 106 7.74 12.68 12.85
C GLU A 106 6.24 12.97 12.94
N GLY A 107 5.82 13.64 14.03
CA GLY A 107 4.41 14.00 14.20
C GLY A 107 3.49 12.82 14.54
N ARG A 108 4.00 11.63 14.87
CA ARG A 108 3.19 10.43 15.20
C ARG A 108 2.02 10.70 16.16
N ALA A 109 2.23 11.56 17.16
CA ALA A 109 1.22 11.88 18.16
C ALA A 109 0.02 12.63 17.53
N ARG A 110 0.30 13.52 16.57
CA ARG A 110 -0.75 14.22 15.81
C ARG A 110 -1.48 13.28 14.86
N ILE A 111 -0.74 12.40 14.17
CA ILE A 111 -1.31 11.40 13.26
C ILE A 111 -2.24 10.46 14.03
N ALA A 112 -1.84 9.98 15.22
CA ALA A 112 -2.67 9.12 16.06
C ALA A 112 -3.99 9.79 16.45
N VAL A 113 -3.95 11.05 16.90
CA VAL A 113 -5.18 11.80 17.23
C VAL A 113 -6.09 11.94 16.01
N LEU A 114 -5.54 12.26 14.83
CA LEU A 114 -6.34 12.37 13.61
C LEU A 114 -6.97 11.03 13.20
N ALA A 115 -6.27 9.92 13.40
CA ALA A 115 -6.79 8.58 13.14
C ALA A 115 -7.92 8.22 14.13
N ASP A 116 -7.75 8.52 15.41
CA ASP A 116 -8.77 8.31 16.44
C ASP A 116 -10.03 9.15 16.18
N ASP A 117 -9.86 10.43 15.81
CA ASP A 117 -10.96 11.34 15.45
C ASP A 117 -11.74 10.82 14.23
N LEU A 118 -11.02 10.40 13.17
CA LEU A 118 -11.62 9.82 11.97
C LEU A 118 -12.40 8.53 12.28
N ALA A 119 -11.83 7.64 13.10
CA ALA A 119 -12.48 6.40 13.51
C ALA A 119 -13.74 6.68 14.34
N ALA A 120 -13.71 7.68 15.23
CA ALA A 120 -14.85 8.09 16.03
C ALA A 120 -16.00 8.65 15.19
N GLU A 121 -15.70 9.40 14.12
CA GLU A 121 -16.72 9.88 13.17
C GLU A 121 -17.31 8.73 12.33
N GLY A 122 -16.48 7.78 11.88
CA GLY A 122 -16.95 6.62 11.11
C GLY A 122 -17.90 5.68 11.86
N VAL A 123 -17.84 5.67 13.20
CA VAL A 123 -18.78 4.91 14.05
C VAL A 123 -20.12 5.64 14.24
N ARG A 124 -20.17 6.95 13.95
CA ARG A 124 -21.37 7.79 14.13
C ARG A 124 -22.26 7.86 12.88
N ALA A 125 -21.76 7.46 11.72
CA ALA A 125 -22.46 7.47 10.44
C ALA A 125 -23.17 6.14 10.15
#